data_AF-A0A3P3YNV3-F1
#
_entry.id   AF-A0A3P3YNV3-F1
#
_cell.length_a   1.000
_cell.length_b   1.000
_cell.length_c   1.000
_cell.angle_alpha   90.00
_cell.angle_beta   90.00
_cell.angle_gamma   90.00
#
_symmetry.space_group_name_H-M   'P 1'
#
loop_
_entity.id
_entity.type
_entity.pdbx_description
1 polymer ?
#
loop_
_entity_poly.entity_id
_entity_poly.type
_entity_poly.pdbx_seq_one_letter_code
_entity_poly.pdbx_strand_id
1 'polypeptide(L)'
;MRSAVLVLLLLVVLGVVADALADDGGSGDFMKMHAACRHDRDRLCGHVHRLVPVLDCIHDHEDELEPACRASVKACPAYRCSRDAMRLCPDVKKHDQVLSCMWLNRKASTLSGECTGSRYQRTNFDDARHVCHRDRLDLCGAETGLPAIMSCLFEKRDQDASKFCPHVDNEHDFMKCIYEHRAELSSSSCTLGQAGDEHGAGCHSACKADAKRFCQDSKGVAQTMSCLVHHEAKLSDKCKAVVDKCPAFHCADDVLKFCPDSTTKRAFVACLWKHRKELSPQCMDQPDDVFEHADDDRRHGVRRLGVRSANGDVGREIEDEIGKASRTTLFVGGAIMGGVVSGLAIWAVSSFLGARKRRREAQLAVSDPAHYQRI
;
A
#
# COMPACT_ATOMS: atom_id res chain seq x y z
N MET A 1 -27.92 -20.31 39.49
CA MET A 1 -27.71 -21.00 38.20
C MET A 1 -28.31 -20.24 37.01
N ARG A 2 -29.55 -19.75 37.05
CA ARG A 2 -30.17 -19.01 35.93
C ARG A 2 -29.38 -17.78 35.45
N SER A 3 -28.78 -17.02 36.36
CA SER A 3 -27.98 -15.83 36.00
C SER A 3 -26.67 -16.18 35.28
N ALA A 4 -26.04 -17.33 35.61
CA ALA A 4 -24.79 -17.74 34.97
C ALA A 4 -25.00 -18.19 33.51
N VAL A 5 -26.14 -18.84 33.24
CA VAL A 5 -26.51 -19.26 31.87
C VAL A 5 -26.82 -18.05 30.99
N LEU A 6 -27.47 -17.02 31.55
CA LEU A 6 -27.77 -15.79 30.83
C LEU A 6 -26.50 -15.02 30.44
N VAL A 7 -25.52 -14.94 31.34
CA VAL A 7 -24.22 -14.30 31.08
C VAL A 7 -23.44 -15.05 30.00
N LEU A 8 -23.46 -16.39 30.03
CA LEU A 8 -22.75 -17.20 29.03
C LEU A 8 -23.38 -17.08 27.64
N LEU A 9 -24.71 -17.03 27.55
CA LEU A 9 -25.42 -16.77 26.29
C LEU A 9 -25.13 -15.37 25.74
N LEU A 10 -25.09 -14.35 26.61
CA LEU A 10 -24.74 -12.98 26.21
C LEU A 10 -23.30 -12.89 25.67
N LEU A 11 -22.35 -13.59 26.28
CA LEU A 11 -20.96 -13.62 25.80
C LEU A 11 -20.82 -14.36 24.46
N VAL A 12 -21.57 -15.43 24.23
CA VAL A 12 -21.58 -16.13 22.93
C VAL A 12 -22.19 -15.26 21.84
N VAL A 13 -23.31 -14.57 22.13
CA VAL A 13 -23.94 -13.65 21.17
C VAL A 13 -23.03 -12.45 20.88
N LEU A 14 -22.40 -11.87 21.90
CA LEU A 14 -21.46 -10.76 21.71
C LEU A 14 -20.20 -11.18 20.95
N GLY A 15 -19.70 -12.41 21.15
CA GLY A 15 -18.57 -12.96 20.39
C GLY A 15 -18.90 -13.15 18.91
N VAL A 16 -20.10 -13.63 18.58
CA VAL A 16 -20.54 -13.83 17.17
C VAL A 16 -20.84 -12.50 16.48
N VAL A 17 -21.33 -11.49 17.21
CA VAL A 17 -21.61 -10.16 16.64
C VAL A 17 -20.33 -9.35 16.44
N ALA A 18 -19.29 -9.56 17.26
CA ALA A 18 -18.01 -8.87 17.11
C ALA A 18 -17.27 -9.24 15.81
N ASP A 19 -17.37 -10.48 15.34
CA ASP A 19 -16.79 -10.91 14.06
C ASP A 19 -17.56 -10.36 12.83
N ALA A 20 -18.81 -9.93 13.01
CA ALA A 20 -19.66 -9.46 11.91
C ALA A 20 -19.62 -7.94 11.69
N LEU A 21 -18.99 -7.16 12.58
CA LEU A 21 -18.96 -5.69 12.53
C LEU A 21 -17.58 -5.10 12.19
N ALA A 22 -16.63 -5.92 11.75
CA ALA A 22 -15.26 -5.48 11.44
C ALA A 22 -14.98 -5.16 9.96
N ASP A 23 -16.00 -4.93 9.13
CA ASP A 23 -15.80 -4.69 7.69
C ASP A 23 -16.64 -3.50 7.19
N ASP A 24 -16.20 -2.29 7.53
CA ASP A 24 -16.65 -1.07 6.86
C ASP A 24 -15.51 -0.61 5.93
N GLY A 25 -15.58 -1.12 4.69
CA GLY A 25 -14.57 -1.01 3.65
C GLY A 25 -14.18 0.44 3.32
N GLY A 26 -13.09 0.88 3.92
CA GLY A 26 -12.38 2.09 3.52
C GLY A 26 -11.42 1.78 2.37
N SER A 27 -11.39 2.62 1.33
CA SER A 27 -10.56 2.45 0.13
C SER A 27 -9.04 2.40 0.36
N GLY A 28 -8.58 2.49 1.61
CA GLY A 28 -7.19 2.29 2.02
C GLY A 28 -6.75 0.82 2.15
N ASP A 29 -7.66 -0.16 2.09
CA ASP A 29 -7.30 -1.58 2.32
C ASP A 29 -6.65 -2.25 1.10
N PHE A 30 -6.73 -1.65 -0.08
CA PHE A 30 -6.17 -2.25 -1.29
C PHE A 30 -4.64 -2.41 -1.21
N MET A 31 -3.92 -1.38 -0.74
CA MET A 31 -2.46 -1.47 -0.58
C MET A 31 -2.08 -2.51 0.49
N LYS A 32 -2.88 -2.65 1.55
CA LYS A 32 -2.69 -3.69 2.57
C LYS A 32 -2.89 -5.09 1.99
N MET A 33 -3.90 -5.29 1.14
CA MET A 33 -4.14 -6.57 0.46
C MET A 33 -2.96 -6.96 -0.44
N HIS A 34 -2.39 -6.00 -1.19
CA HIS A 34 -1.19 -6.26 -2.00
C HIS A 34 0.05 -6.51 -1.14
N ALA A 35 0.21 -5.78 -0.04
CA ALA A 35 1.30 -5.96 0.90
C ALA A 35 1.26 -7.36 1.54
N ALA A 36 0.07 -7.86 1.89
CA ALA A 36 -0.12 -9.20 2.42
C ALA A 36 0.35 -10.29 1.44
N CYS A 37 0.27 -10.05 0.14
CA CYS A 37 0.73 -10.96 -0.89
C CYS A 37 2.20 -10.76 -1.33
N ARG A 38 2.95 -9.83 -0.71
CA ARG A 38 4.31 -9.51 -1.17
C ARG A 38 5.24 -10.73 -1.11
N HIS A 39 5.23 -11.47 0.00
CA HIS A 39 6.08 -12.64 0.19
C HIS A 39 5.74 -13.76 -0.81
N ASP A 40 4.45 -14.12 -0.91
CA ASP A 40 3.98 -15.15 -1.83
C ASP A 40 4.22 -14.79 -3.30
N ARG A 41 4.02 -13.53 -3.67
CA ARG A 41 4.32 -13.03 -5.01
C ARG A 41 5.77 -13.23 -5.37
N ASP A 42 6.68 -12.87 -4.47
CA ASP A 42 8.11 -12.99 -4.75
C ASP A 42 8.54 -14.47 -4.78
N ARG A 43 7.94 -15.32 -3.93
CA ARG A 43 8.20 -16.77 -3.83
C ARG A 43 7.68 -17.56 -5.03
N LEU A 44 6.42 -17.33 -5.43
CA LEU A 44 5.70 -18.14 -6.42
C LEU A 44 5.75 -17.50 -7.82
N CYS A 45 5.64 -16.18 -7.87
CA CYS A 45 5.48 -15.41 -9.11
C CYS A 45 6.65 -14.47 -9.42
N GLY A 46 7.81 -14.62 -8.77
CA GLY A 46 8.95 -13.70 -8.93
C GLY A 46 9.55 -13.63 -10.35
N HIS A 47 9.27 -14.63 -11.18
CA HIS A 47 9.66 -14.70 -12.59
C HIS A 47 8.67 -14.01 -13.54
N VAL A 48 7.46 -13.71 -13.06
CA VAL A 48 6.42 -13.08 -13.87
C VAL A 48 6.60 -11.58 -13.83
N HIS A 49 6.61 -10.97 -15.01
CA HIS A 49 6.77 -9.54 -15.18
C HIS A 49 5.52 -9.00 -15.86
N ARG A 50 5.06 -7.83 -15.40
CA ARG A 50 3.75 -7.17 -15.68
C ARG A 50 2.68 -7.53 -14.67
N LEU A 51 1.86 -6.54 -14.36
CA LEU A 51 0.87 -6.61 -13.30
C LEU A 51 -0.19 -7.68 -13.55
N VAL A 52 -0.84 -7.69 -14.72
CA VAL A 52 -1.95 -8.60 -14.99
C VAL A 52 -1.51 -10.08 -14.95
N PRO A 53 -0.38 -10.46 -15.60
CA PRO A 53 0.16 -11.82 -15.44
C PRO A 53 0.54 -12.19 -14.01
N VAL A 54 1.02 -11.24 -13.19
CA VAL A 54 1.32 -11.49 -11.77
C VAL A 54 0.03 -11.76 -10.98
N LEU A 55 -1.04 -11.01 -11.22
CA LEU A 55 -2.34 -11.26 -10.58
C LEU A 55 -2.86 -12.66 -10.92
N ASP A 56 -2.69 -13.08 -12.17
CA ASP A 56 -3.10 -14.40 -12.63
C ASP A 56 -2.27 -15.53 -12.01
N CYS A 57 -0.95 -15.37 -11.98
CA CYS A 57 -0.05 -16.31 -11.32
C CYS A 57 -0.41 -16.48 -9.82
N ILE A 58 -0.68 -15.37 -9.11
CA ILE A 58 -1.10 -15.44 -7.70
C ILE A 58 -2.42 -16.20 -7.56
N HIS A 59 -3.37 -15.98 -8.48
CA HIS A 59 -4.65 -16.68 -8.47
C HIS A 59 -4.48 -18.18 -8.73
N ASP A 60 -3.64 -18.59 -9.67
CA ASP A 60 -3.35 -20.00 -9.97
C ASP A 60 -2.69 -20.74 -8.79
N HIS A 61 -1.98 -20.02 -7.91
CA HIS A 61 -1.37 -20.56 -6.71
C HIS A 61 -2.18 -20.36 -5.42
N GLU A 62 -3.50 -20.08 -5.51
CA GLU A 62 -4.34 -19.73 -4.35
C GLU A 62 -4.19 -20.69 -3.14
N ASP A 63 -4.02 -21.98 -3.41
CA ASP A 63 -3.88 -23.02 -2.38
C ASP A 63 -2.50 -23.08 -1.71
N GLU A 64 -1.48 -22.50 -2.32
CA GLU A 64 -0.09 -22.41 -1.80
C GLU A 64 0.18 -21.09 -1.06
N LEU A 65 -0.75 -20.12 -1.19
CA LEU A 65 -0.65 -18.81 -0.54
C LEU A 65 -0.78 -18.92 0.98
N GLU A 66 -0.05 -18.06 1.68
CA GLU A 66 -0.22 -17.81 3.10
C GLU A 66 -1.66 -17.34 3.41
N PRO A 67 -2.19 -17.62 4.62
CA PRO A 67 -3.58 -17.31 4.95
C PRO A 67 -3.99 -15.85 4.71
N ALA A 68 -3.08 -14.91 4.98
CA ALA A 68 -3.34 -13.48 4.78
C ALA A 68 -3.44 -13.10 3.29
N CYS A 69 -2.53 -13.61 2.45
CA CYS A 69 -2.60 -13.38 1.01
C CYS A 69 -3.81 -14.08 0.40
N ARG A 70 -4.10 -15.33 0.79
CA ARG A 70 -5.28 -16.07 0.33
C ARG A 70 -6.59 -15.34 0.63
N ALA A 71 -6.72 -14.79 1.84
CA ALA A 71 -7.88 -13.97 2.21
C ALA A 71 -7.99 -12.73 1.29
N SER A 72 -6.86 -12.08 1.00
CA SER A 72 -6.78 -10.90 0.14
C SER A 72 -7.17 -11.22 -1.31
N VAL A 73 -6.70 -12.36 -1.86
CA VAL A 73 -7.05 -12.85 -3.20
C VAL A 73 -8.54 -13.13 -3.32
N LYS A 74 -9.16 -13.73 -2.29
CA LYS A 74 -10.61 -13.99 -2.26
C LYS A 74 -11.44 -12.72 -2.16
N ALA A 75 -10.98 -11.75 -1.37
CA ALA A 75 -11.67 -10.49 -1.13
C ALA A 75 -11.58 -9.53 -2.33
N CYS A 76 -10.45 -9.52 -3.04
CA CYS A 76 -10.16 -8.53 -4.06
C CYS A 76 -10.61 -8.99 -5.47
N PRO A 77 -11.53 -8.26 -6.13
CA PRO A 77 -12.00 -8.60 -7.48
C PRO A 77 -10.91 -8.63 -8.55
N ALA A 78 -9.80 -7.90 -8.37
CA ALA A 78 -8.72 -7.86 -9.35
C ALA A 78 -8.01 -9.21 -9.51
N TYR A 79 -7.83 -9.95 -8.42
CA TYR A 79 -7.23 -11.28 -8.45
C TYR A 79 -8.19 -12.32 -9.01
N ARG A 80 -9.44 -12.34 -8.52
CA ARG A 80 -10.48 -13.25 -9.03
C ARG A 80 -10.76 -13.09 -10.52
N CYS A 81 -10.55 -11.89 -11.05
CA CYS A 81 -10.82 -11.56 -12.44
C CYS A 81 -9.56 -11.38 -13.28
N SER A 82 -8.42 -11.91 -12.83
CA SER A 82 -7.15 -11.82 -13.54
C SER A 82 -7.23 -12.33 -14.97
N ARG A 83 -7.90 -13.47 -15.19
CA ARG A 83 -8.04 -14.09 -16.53
C ARG A 83 -8.85 -13.23 -17.49
N ASP A 84 -9.93 -12.64 -17.00
CA ASP A 84 -10.72 -11.68 -17.79
C ASP A 84 -9.95 -10.40 -18.05
N ALA A 85 -9.21 -9.90 -17.06
CA ALA A 85 -8.34 -8.75 -17.21
C ALA A 85 -7.23 -9.01 -18.24
N MET A 86 -6.62 -10.20 -18.28
CA MET A 86 -5.61 -10.53 -19.29
C MET A 86 -6.20 -10.53 -20.69
N ARG A 87 -7.42 -11.06 -20.85
CA ARG A 87 -8.09 -11.14 -22.15
C ARG A 87 -8.59 -9.78 -22.65
N LEU A 88 -9.17 -8.98 -21.75
CA LEU A 88 -9.84 -7.72 -22.11
C LEU A 88 -8.93 -6.50 -21.99
N CYS A 89 -7.86 -6.60 -21.20
CA CYS A 89 -6.99 -5.49 -20.82
C CYS A 89 -5.49 -5.83 -20.95
N PRO A 90 -5.02 -6.43 -22.08
CA PRO A 90 -3.66 -6.98 -22.18
C PRO A 90 -2.54 -5.94 -22.07
N ASP A 91 -2.81 -4.69 -22.47
CA ASP A 91 -1.81 -3.62 -22.52
C ASP A 91 -1.75 -2.78 -21.24
N VAL A 92 -2.57 -3.11 -20.25
CA VAL A 92 -2.68 -2.32 -19.03
C VAL A 92 -1.49 -2.60 -18.10
N LYS A 93 -0.82 -1.53 -17.69
CA LYS A 93 0.41 -1.61 -16.86
C LYS A 93 0.16 -1.30 -15.39
N LYS A 94 -0.86 -0.50 -15.08
CA LYS A 94 -1.17 -0.04 -13.72
C LYS A 94 -2.47 -0.64 -13.21
N HIS A 95 -2.58 -0.81 -11.90
CA HIS A 95 -3.71 -1.51 -11.29
C HIS A 95 -5.04 -0.76 -11.42
N ASP A 96 -5.02 0.55 -11.18
CA ASP A 96 -6.16 1.45 -11.38
C ASP A 96 -6.71 1.38 -12.80
N GLN A 97 -5.83 1.27 -13.80
CA GLN A 97 -6.19 1.06 -15.19
C GLN A 97 -6.83 -0.32 -15.42
N VAL A 98 -6.39 -1.37 -14.71
CA VAL A 98 -6.99 -2.72 -14.83
C VAL A 98 -8.42 -2.68 -14.33
N LEU A 99 -8.64 -2.09 -13.14
CA LEU A 99 -9.98 -1.91 -12.58
C LEU A 99 -10.87 -1.07 -13.50
N SER A 100 -10.34 0.01 -14.07
CA SER A 100 -11.08 0.87 -15.01
C SER A 100 -11.46 0.13 -16.29
N CYS A 101 -10.53 -0.63 -16.86
CA CYS A 101 -10.78 -1.44 -18.06
C CYS A 101 -11.80 -2.56 -17.79
N MET A 102 -11.68 -3.25 -16.67
CA MET A 102 -12.65 -4.28 -16.24
C MET A 102 -14.04 -3.68 -16.02
N TRP A 103 -14.10 -2.51 -15.41
CA TRP A 103 -15.35 -1.79 -15.19
C TRP A 103 -16.01 -1.36 -16.51
N LEU A 104 -15.24 -0.93 -17.51
CA LEU A 104 -15.74 -0.58 -18.85
C LEU A 104 -16.34 -1.81 -19.56
N ASN A 105 -15.74 -2.99 -19.35
CA ASN A 105 -16.21 -4.25 -19.92
C ASN A 105 -17.32 -4.92 -19.10
N ARG A 106 -17.79 -4.34 -17.99
CA ARG A 106 -18.75 -5.00 -17.08
C ARG A 106 -20.11 -5.35 -17.69
N LYS A 107 -20.49 -4.65 -18.76
CA LYS A 107 -21.76 -4.88 -19.48
C LYS A 107 -21.60 -5.80 -20.67
N ALA A 108 -20.36 -6.06 -21.09
CA ALA A 108 -20.11 -7.01 -22.16
C ALA A 108 -20.39 -8.41 -21.62
N SER A 109 -21.10 -9.22 -22.39
CA SER A 109 -21.25 -10.67 -22.15
C SER A 109 -19.92 -11.42 -22.22
N THR A 110 -18.81 -10.69 -22.39
CA THR A 110 -17.47 -11.23 -22.45
C THR A 110 -16.94 -11.58 -21.07
N LEU A 111 -17.36 -10.94 -19.97
CA LEU A 111 -16.88 -11.32 -18.64
C LEU A 111 -17.32 -12.74 -18.26
N SER A 112 -16.43 -13.46 -17.61
CA SER A 112 -16.72 -14.75 -16.98
C SER A 112 -17.79 -14.60 -15.89
N GLY A 113 -18.50 -15.69 -15.59
CA GLY A 113 -19.53 -15.69 -14.53
C GLY A 113 -18.98 -15.30 -13.16
N GLU A 114 -17.70 -15.60 -12.89
CA GLU A 114 -17.02 -15.26 -11.63
C GLU A 114 -16.79 -13.75 -11.46
N CYS A 115 -16.71 -13.03 -12.58
CA CYS A 115 -16.56 -11.58 -12.64
C CYS A 115 -17.88 -10.85 -12.85
N THR A 116 -18.88 -11.53 -13.40
CA THR A 116 -20.23 -11.02 -13.62
C THR A 116 -21.01 -11.01 -12.31
N GLY A 117 -20.76 -10.00 -11.47
CA GLY A 117 -21.37 -9.89 -10.14
C GLY A 117 -20.40 -9.39 -9.07
N SER A 118 -19.10 -9.41 -9.36
CA SER A 118 -18.11 -8.66 -8.59
C SER A 118 -18.56 -7.20 -8.54
N ARG A 119 -18.95 -6.72 -7.35
CA ARG A 119 -19.08 -5.28 -7.11
C ARG A 119 -17.67 -4.72 -7.18
N TYR A 120 -17.26 -4.31 -8.38
CA TYR A 120 -16.24 -3.30 -8.52
C TYR A 120 -16.82 -2.06 -7.84
N GLN A 121 -16.54 -1.92 -6.54
CA GLN A 121 -16.85 -0.68 -5.85
C GLN A 121 -16.15 0.41 -6.63
N ARG A 122 -16.89 1.50 -6.85
CA ARG A 122 -16.37 2.73 -7.44
C ARG A 122 -15.04 3.04 -6.75
N THR A 123 -13.94 2.96 -7.49
CA THR A 123 -12.63 3.38 -6.98
C THR A 123 -12.70 4.89 -6.69
N ASN A 124 -11.72 5.44 -5.98
CA ASN A 124 -11.69 6.86 -5.55
C ASN A 124 -11.95 7.89 -6.67
N PHE A 125 -11.91 7.52 -7.96
CA PHE A 125 -12.31 8.36 -9.08
C PHE A 125 -13.83 8.65 -9.18
N ASP A 126 -14.67 7.87 -8.47
CA ASP A 126 -16.13 7.91 -8.57
C ASP A 126 -16.84 8.16 -7.21
N ASP A 127 -16.09 8.47 -6.14
CA ASP A 127 -16.67 8.84 -4.85
C ASP A 127 -17.42 10.17 -5.00
N ALA A 128 -18.68 10.25 -4.54
CA ALA A 128 -19.43 11.49 -4.48
C ALA A 128 -18.77 12.55 -3.57
N ARG A 129 -17.83 12.11 -2.73
CA ARG A 129 -16.95 12.95 -1.91
C ARG A 129 -15.71 13.47 -2.63
N HIS A 130 -15.46 13.05 -3.88
CA HIS A 130 -14.41 13.67 -4.68
C HIS A 130 -14.78 15.13 -4.94
N VAL A 131 -13.86 16.04 -4.65
CA VAL A 131 -14.03 17.51 -4.70
C VAL A 131 -14.54 18.03 -6.06
N CYS A 132 -14.53 17.20 -7.09
CA CYS A 132 -14.92 17.52 -8.47
C CYS A 132 -16.20 16.82 -8.94
N HIS A 133 -16.86 16.01 -8.10
CA HIS A 133 -18.00 15.21 -8.53
C HIS A 133 -19.22 16.08 -8.91
N ARG A 134 -19.47 17.15 -8.17
CA ARG A 134 -20.59 18.08 -8.40
C ARG A 134 -20.40 18.89 -9.68
N ASP A 135 -19.21 19.47 -9.87
CA ASP A 135 -18.86 20.25 -11.05
C ASP A 135 -18.84 19.41 -12.33
N ARG A 136 -18.47 18.13 -12.21
CA ARG A 136 -18.52 17.14 -13.30
C ARG A 136 -19.95 16.82 -13.73
N LEU A 137 -20.90 16.77 -12.78
CA LEU A 137 -22.32 16.65 -13.08
C LEU A 137 -22.91 17.96 -13.64
N ASP A 138 -22.39 19.12 -13.25
CA ASP A 138 -22.86 20.40 -13.81
C ASP A 138 -22.33 20.63 -15.25
N LEU A 139 -21.09 20.21 -15.55
CA LEU A 139 -20.47 20.35 -16.87
C LEU A 139 -20.95 19.31 -17.90
N CYS A 140 -21.28 18.09 -17.44
CA CYS A 140 -21.66 16.97 -18.30
C CYS A 140 -23.05 16.40 -17.94
N GLY A 141 -23.91 17.17 -17.27
CA GLY A 141 -25.15 16.71 -16.64
C GLY A 141 -26.24 16.18 -17.56
N ALA A 142 -26.14 16.47 -18.87
CA ALA A 142 -27.00 15.86 -19.88
C ALA A 142 -26.69 14.37 -20.08
N GLU A 143 -25.49 13.92 -19.70
CA GLU A 143 -25.03 12.56 -19.92
C GLU A 143 -25.42 11.64 -18.76
N THR A 144 -26.37 10.75 -19.02
CA THR A 144 -26.88 9.79 -18.02
C THR A 144 -26.02 8.52 -17.89
N GLY A 145 -24.85 8.50 -18.55
CA GLY A 145 -23.94 7.36 -18.57
C GLY A 145 -22.49 7.77 -18.36
N LEU A 146 -21.77 7.10 -17.45
CA LEU A 146 -20.37 7.41 -17.16
C LEU A 146 -19.43 7.35 -18.39
N PRO A 147 -19.62 6.49 -19.42
CA PRO A 147 -18.83 6.60 -20.65
C PRO A 147 -18.99 7.96 -21.33
N ALA A 148 -20.21 8.50 -21.35
CA ALA A 148 -20.48 9.80 -21.93
C ALA A 148 -20.01 10.95 -21.03
N ILE A 149 -20.08 10.80 -19.69
CA ILE A 149 -19.47 11.76 -18.75
C ILE A 149 -17.93 11.77 -18.91
N MET A 150 -17.27 10.61 -18.99
CA MET A 150 -15.83 10.51 -19.22
C MET A 150 -15.45 11.08 -20.58
N SER A 151 -16.21 10.77 -21.63
CA SER A 151 -15.99 11.31 -22.97
C SER A 151 -16.12 12.84 -22.99
N CYS A 152 -17.16 13.38 -22.33
CA CYS A 152 -17.35 14.82 -22.14
C CYS A 152 -16.18 15.47 -21.38
N LEU A 153 -15.67 14.82 -20.32
CA LEU A 153 -14.50 15.33 -19.59
C LEU A 153 -13.21 15.31 -20.42
N PHE A 154 -12.96 14.24 -21.17
CA PHE A 154 -11.80 14.17 -22.05
C PHE A 154 -11.89 15.22 -23.17
N GLU A 155 -13.06 15.38 -23.77
CA GLU A 155 -13.29 16.39 -24.80
C GLU A 155 -13.11 17.81 -24.26
N LYS A 156 -13.56 18.09 -23.03
CA LYS A 156 -13.34 19.38 -22.35
C LYS A 156 -11.88 19.63 -22.02
N ARG A 157 -11.17 18.62 -21.51
CA ARG A 157 -9.72 18.68 -21.27
C ARG A 157 -8.96 18.95 -22.56
N ASP A 158 -9.35 18.30 -23.65
CA ASP A 158 -8.69 18.43 -24.94
C ASP A 158 -9.02 19.79 -25.61
N GLN A 159 -10.22 20.35 -25.37
CA GLN A 159 -10.58 21.73 -25.73
C GLN A 159 -9.72 22.76 -24.97
N ASP A 160 -9.59 22.60 -23.65
CA ASP A 160 -8.75 23.48 -22.83
C ASP A 160 -7.27 23.35 -23.22
N ALA A 161 -6.78 22.13 -23.41
CA ALA A 161 -5.44 21.86 -23.93
C ALA A 161 -5.20 22.53 -25.29
N SER A 162 -6.14 22.42 -26.23
CA SER A 162 -6.02 23.04 -27.55
C SER A 162 -6.07 24.56 -27.49
N LYS A 163 -6.81 25.12 -26.52
CA LYS A 163 -6.96 26.57 -26.34
C LYS A 163 -5.74 27.20 -25.65
N PHE A 164 -5.23 26.55 -24.61
CA PHE A 164 -4.17 27.10 -23.75
C PHE A 164 -2.78 26.57 -24.08
N CYS A 165 -2.68 25.36 -24.67
CA CYS A 165 -1.43 24.68 -24.95
C CYS A 165 -1.30 24.20 -26.43
N PRO A 166 -1.58 25.04 -27.45
CA PRO A 166 -1.65 24.61 -28.86
C PRO A 166 -0.31 24.19 -29.48
N HIS A 167 0.82 24.46 -28.83
CA HIS A 167 2.17 24.26 -29.38
C HIS A 167 3.03 23.33 -28.52
N VAL A 168 2.39 22.43 -27.78
CA VAL A 168 3.07 21.59 -26.80
C VAL A 168 3.02 20.12 -27.21
N ASP A 169 4.16 19.64 -27.71
CA ASP A 169 4.25 18.34 -28.38
C ASP A 169 4.76 17.22 -27.45
N ASN A 170 5.10 17.54 -26.20
CA ASN A 170 5.60 16.58 -25.23
C ASN A 170 4.84 16.63 -23.88
N GLU A 171 4.73 15.48 -23.23
CA GLU A 171 3.91 15.29 -22.01
C GLU A 171 4.35 16.16 -20.84
N HIS A 172 5.65 16.45 -20.72
CA HIS A 172 6.20 17.26 -19.62
C HIS A 172 5.81 18.73 -19.75
N ASP A 173 6.05 19.32 -20.93
CA ASP A 173 5.66 20.70 -21.21
C ASP A 173 4.14 20.85 -21.22
N PHE A 174 3.41 19.79 -21.60
CA PHE A 174 1.95 19.78 -21.59
C PHE A 174 1.43 19.91 -20.16
N MET A 175 1.94 19.08 -19.25
CA MET A 175 1.58 19.15 -17.83
C MET A 175 1.97 20.48 -17.20
N LYS A 176 3.12 21.05 -17.58
CA LYS A 176 3.55 22.37 -17.13
C LYS A 176 2.60 23.48 -17.61
N CYS A 177 2.23 23.47 -18.89
CA CYS A 177 1.30 24.43 -19.48
C CYS A 177 -0.09 24.37 -18.82
N ILE A 178 -0.64 23.17 -18.63
CA ILE A 178 -1.91 22.97 -17.91
C ILE A 178 -1.84 23.51 -16.47
N TYR A 179 -0.69 23.38 -15.80
CA TYR A 179 -0.49 23.90 -14.45
C TYR A 179 -0.43 25.44 -14.41
N GLU A 180 0.23 26.05 -15.40
CA GLU A 180 0.35 27.51 -15.54
C GLU A 180 -1.02 28.16 -15.84
N HIS A 181 -1.85 27.49 -16.66
CA HIS A 181 -3.20 27.97 -17.00
C HIS A 181 -4.31 27.46 -16.06
N ARG A 182 -3.97 26.84 -14.92
CA ARG A 182 -4.95 26.22 -13.99
C ARG A 182 -6.11 27.15 -13.59
N ALA A 183 -5.87 28.45 -13.47
CA ALA A 183 -6.91 29.44 -13.13
C ALA A 183 -7.87 29.74 -14.30
N GLU A 184 -7.45 29.46 -15.53
CA GLU A 184 -8.14 29.80 -16.78
C GLU A 184 -8.83 28.59 -17.43
N LEU A 185 -8.48 27.36 -17.02
CA LEU A 185 -9.16 26.14 -17.45
C LEU A 185 -10.65 26.24 -17.13
N SER A 186 -11.50 25.76 -18.04
CA SER A 186 -12.96 25.83 -17.93
C SER A 186 -13.53 25.09 -16.71
N SER A 187 -12.69 24.36 -15.99
CA SER A 187 -12.95 23.63 -14.75
C SER A 187 -12.26 24.25 -13.51
N SER A 188 -11.86 25.52 -13.51
CA SER A 188 -11.05 26.12 -12.43
C SER A 188 -11.72 26.21 -11.05
N SER A 189 -12.97 25.75 -10.87
CA SER A 189 -13.55 25.45 -9.55
C SER A 189 -13.06 24.12 -8.96
N CYS A 190 -12.54 23.20 -9.79
CA CYS A 190 -11.86 22.01 -9.33
C CYS A 190 -10.49 22.36 -8.77
N THR A 191 -10.38 22.33 -7.45
CA THR A 191 -9.11 22.34 -6.72
C THR A 191 -8.39 20.99 -6.87
N LEU A 192 -8.12 20.60 -8.13
CA LEU A 192 -7.44 19.38 -8.58
C LEU A 192 -5.93 19.33 -8.19
N GLY A 193 -5.53 20.19 -7.26
CA GLY A 193 -4.23 20.23 -6.59
C GLY A 193 -4.39 20.97 -5.27
N GLN A 194 -5.29 20.49 -4.40
CA GLN A 194 -5.32 20.83 -2.98
C GLN A 194 -5.35 19.56 -2.12
N ALA A 195 -6.04 18.50 -2.56
CA ALA A 195 -6.08 17.24 -1.81
C ALA A 195 -4.75 16.42 -1.83
N GLY A 196 -3.84 16.70 -2.77
CA GLY A 196 -2.50 16.09 -2.81
C GLY A 196 -1.36 17.01 -2.33
N ASP A 197 -1.64 18.30 -2.14
CA ASP A 197 -0.61 19.32 -1.87
C ASP A 197 -0.51 19.71 -0.39
N GLU A 198 -1.50 19.35 0.44
CA GLU A 198 -1.46 19.62 1.88
C GLU A 198 -0.33 18.88 2.61
N HIS A 199 0.16 17.75 2.07
CA HIS A 199 1.27 16.99 2.69
C HIS A 199 2.63 17.23 2.00
N GLY A 200 2.66 17.73 0.76
CA GLY A 200 3.87 17.75 -0.07
C GLY A 200 4.55 19.12 -0.23
N ALA A 201 3.74 20.19 -0.35
CA ALA A 201 4.20 21.54 -0.66
C ALA A 201 3.99 22.56 0.48
N GLY A 202 3.29 22.16 1.56
CA GLY A 202 2.86 23.05 2.63
C GLY A 202 3.87 23.33 3.74
N CYS A 203 4.93 22.52 3.88
CA CYS A 203 5.81 22.59 5.06
C CYS A 203 6.60 23.91 5.18
N HIS A 204 6.83 24.63 4.09
CA HIS A 204 7.69 25.83 4.09
C HIS A 204 6.93 27.15 4.20
N SER A 205 5.68 27.21 3.73
CA SER A 205 4.96 28.49 3.58
C SER A 205 4.60 29.10 4.94
N ALA A 206 4.18 28.28 5.90
CA ALA A 206 3.83 28.71 7.25
C ALA A 206 5.04 29.25 8.03
N CYS A 207 6.24 28.74 7.75
CA CYS A 207 7.48 29.10 8.44
C CYS A 207 8.24 30.26 7.80
N LYS A 208 7.72 30.88 6.73
CA LYS A 208 8.46 31.91 5.99
C LYS A 208 8.83 33.14 6.83
N ALA A 209 7.94 33.58 7.73
CA ALA A 209 8.20 34.71 8.61
C ALA A 209 9.27 34.39 9.66
N ASP A 210 9.17 33.21 10.28
CA ASP A 210 10.15 32.76 11.28
C ASP A 210 11.51 32.46 10.65
N ALA A 211 11.54 31.88 9.45
CA ALA A 211 12.78 31.68 8.69
C ALA A 211 13.48 33.01 8.41
N LYS A 212 12.75 34.06 8.00
CA LYS A 212 13.32 35.40 7.81
C LYS A 212 13.79 36.03 9.13
N ARG A 213 13.20 35.68 10.27
CA ARG A 213 13.57 36.26 11.56
C ARG A 213 14.79 35.57 12.17
N PHE A 214 14.85 34.25 12.11
CA PHE A 214 15.85 33.45 12.83
C PHE A 214 16.95 32.88 11.92
N CYS A 215 16.69 32.74 10.61
CA CYS A 215 17.54 31.99 9.68
C CYS A 215 17.98 32.83 8.47
N GLN A 216 18.38 34.09 8.69
CA GLN A 216 18.77 35.01 7.61
C GLN A 216 20.04 34.57 6.87
N ASP A 217 20.95 33.91 7.57
CA ASP A 217 22.25 33.48 7.04
C ASP A 217 22.23 32.08 6.40
N SER A 218 21.07 31.41 6.41
CA SER A 218 20.92 30.07 5.83
C SER A 218 20.92 30.12 4.30
N LYS A 219 21.89 29.45 3.67
CA LYS A 219 22.08 29.36 2.21
C LYS A 219 21.45 28.08 1.64
N GLY A 220 20.14 27.91 1.83
CA GLY A 220 19.39 26.84 1.19
C GLY A 220 18.33 26.21 2.07
N VAL A 221 17.47 25.38 1.47
CA VAL A 221 16.28 24.81 2.13
C VAL A 221 16.67 23.97 3.34
N ALA A 222 17.64 23.06 3.21
CA ALA A 222 18.08 22.20 4.32
C ALA A 222 18.67 22.99 5.49
N GLN A 223 19.47 24.02 5.19
CA GLN A 223 20.06 24.91 6.21
C GLN A 223 18.99 25.73 6.93
N THR A 224 17.97 26.20 6.19
CA THR A 224 16.82 26.88 6.78
C THR A 224 16.01 25.94 7.65
N MET A 225 15.79 24.68 7.24
CA MET A 225 15.05 23.69 8.04
C MET A 225 15.77 23.35 9.34
N SER A 226 17.07 23.06 9.27
CA SER A 226 17.90 22.78 10.46
C SER A 226 17.92 23.99 11.42
N CYS A 227 18.10 25.20 10.88
CA CYS A 227 18.03 26.42 11.67
C CYS A 227 16.67 26.60 12.37
N LEU A 228 15.55 26.34 11.67
CA LEU A 228 14.21 26.43 12.26
C LEU A 228 14.01 25.43 13.41
N VAL A 229 14.50 24.19 13.27
CA VAL A 229 14.45 23.17 14.33
C VAL A 229 15.25 23.59 15.55
N HIS A 230 16.46 24.15 15.38
CA HIS A 230 17.23 24.70 16.50
C HIS A 230 16.57 25.90 17.19
N HIS A 231 15.65 26.56 16.49
CA HIS A 231 14.86 27.68 17.01
C HIS A 231 13.42 27.30 17.38
N GLU A 232 13.08 26.01 17.49
CA GLU A 232 11.70 25.52 17.71
C GLU A 232 10.97 26.24 18.85
N ALA A 233 11.65 26.45 19.99
CA ALA A 233 11.08 27.14 21.15
C ALA A 233 10.75 28.63 20.93
N LYS A 234 11.25 29.24 19.85
CA LYS A 234 11.05 30.65 19.48
C LYS A 234 10.18 30.83 18.23
N LEU A 235 9.79 29.73 17.56
CA LEU A 235 8.94 29.77 16.39
C LEU A 235 7.53 30.23 16.77
N SER A 236 6.81 30.82 15.81
CA SER A 236 5.37 31.04 15.97
C SER A 236 4.62 29.71 16.07
N ASP A 237 3.48 29.70 16.78
CA ASP A 237 2.66 28.49 16.93
C ASP A 237 2.30 27.83 15.58
N LYS A 238 2.11 28.67 14.54
CA LYS A 238 1.84 28.19 13.17
C LYS A 238 3.01 27.45 12.55
N CYS A 239 4.23 28.00 12.68
CA CYS A 239 5.41 27.32 12.16
C CYS A 239 5.77 26.09 12.99
N LYS A 240 5.64 26.18 14.32
CA LYS A 240 5.88 25.04 15.22
C LYS A 240 4.98 23.84 14.88
N ALA A 241 3.68 24.08 14.70
CA ALA A 241 2.74 23.03 14.30
C ALA A 241 3.08 22.37 12.95
N VAL A 242 3.79 23.08 12.07
CA VAL A 242 4.25 22.55 10.78
C VAL A 242 5.58 21.81 10.92
N VAL A 243 6.52 22.33 11.72
CA VAL A 243 7.78 21.63 12.03
C VAL A 243 7.48 20.27 12.68
N ASP A 244 6.57 20.22 13.65
CA ASP A 244 6.16 18.99 14.34
C ASP A 244 5.47 17.97 13.42
N LYS A 245 4.76 18.45 12.39
CA LYS A 245 4.00 17.61 11.46
C LYS A 245 4.78 17.18 10.23
N CYS A 246 5.89 17.85 9.91
CA CYS A 246 6.63 17.62 8.68
C CYS A 246 7.93 16.86 8.97
N PRO A 247 7.96 15.53 8.71
CA PRO A 247 9.09 14.64 8.93
C PRO A 247 10.44 15.19 8.46
N ALA A 248 10.42 15.92 7.34
CA ALA A 248 11.61 16.46 6.70
C ALA A 248 12.38 17.47 7.57
N PHE A 249 11.74 18.14 8.55
CA PHE A 249 12.45 19.02 9.48
C PHE A 249 13.36 18.24 10.43
N HIS A 250 12.89 17.10 10.93
CA HIS A 250 13.66 16.25 11.83
C HIS A 250 14.87 15.59 11.17
N CYS A 251 14.88 15.51 9.84
CA CYS A 251 16.01 15.00 9.05
C CYS A 251 17.00 16.08 8.61
N ALA A 252 16.79 17.37 8.93
CA ALA A 252 17.56 18.45 8.33
C ALA A 252 19.07 18.39 8.66
N ASP A 253 19.43 18.01 9.88
CA ASP A 253 20.83 17.89 10.29
C ASP A 253 21.53 16.73 9.58
N ASP A 254 20.84 15.59 9.43
CA ASP A 254 21.34 14.45 8.67
C ASP A 254 21.49 14.80 7.18
N VAL A 255 20.56 15.58 6.62
CA VAL A 255 20.67 16.09 5.25
C VAL A 255 21.92 16.96 5.09
N LEU A 256 22.21 17.87 6.03
CA LEU A 256 23.41 18.71 5.94
C LEU A 256 24.69 17.90 6.11
N LYS A 257 24.68 16.88 6.98
CA LYS A 257 25.83 16.02 7.25
C LYS A 257 26.16 15.09 6.09
N PHE A 258 25.16 14.41 5.55
CA PHE A 258 25.34 13.33 4.56
C PHE A 258 25.10 13.80 3.11
N CYS A 259 24.31 14.86 2.92
CA CYS A 259 23.81 15.27 1.61
C CYS A 259 24.02 16.78 1.31
N PRO A 260 25.21 17.36 1.55
CA PRO A 260 25.42 18.82 1.42
C PRO A 260 25.22 19.36 0.00
N ASP A 261 25.46 18.53 -1.03
CA ASP A 261 25.36 18.93 -2.44
C ASP A 261 23.96 18.72 -3.04
N SER A 262 23.02 18.18 -2.26
CA SER A 262 21.67 17.94 -2.75
C SER A 262 20.89 19.25 -2.80
N THR A 263 20.39 19.60 -3.98
CA THR A 263 19.64 20.86 -4.19
C THR A 263 18.14 20.64 -4.39
N THR A 264 17.71 19.40 -4.62
CA THR A 264 16.31 19.05 -4.89
C THR A 264 15.77 18.08 -3.85
N LYS A 265 14.45 18.14 -3.59
CA LYS A 265 13.74 17.22 -2.69
C LYS A 265 14.02 15.76 -3.03
N ARG A 266 14.01 15.41 -4.32
CA ARG A 266 14.29 14.04 -4.79
C ARG A 266 15.74 13.62 -4.53
N ALA A 267 16.70 14.51 -4.74
CA ALA A 267 18.11 14.23 -4.43
C ALA A 267 18.34 14.01 -2.93
N PHE A 268 17.68 14.80 -2.07
CA PHE A 268 17.74 14.62 -0.61
C PHE A 268 17.23 13.24 -0.20
N VAL A 269 16.02 12.85 -0.63
CA VAL A 269 15.44 11.55 -0.27
C VAL A 269 16.33 10.39 -0.75
N ALA A 270 16.81 10.46 -2.00
CA ALA A 270 17.69 9.43 -2.55
C ALA A 270 19.04 9.34 -1.82
N CYS A 271 19.59 10.48 -1.38
CA CYS A 271 20.83 10.53 -0.62
C CYS A 271 20.64 10.00 0.81
N LEU A 272 19.60 10.43 1.52
CA LEU A 272 19.24 9.92 2.85
C LEU A 272 19.05 8.39 2.84
N TRP A 273 18.43 7.86 1.79
CA TRP A 273 18.25 6.41 1.64
C TRP A 273 19.58 5.64 1.58
N LYS A 274 20.61 6.21 0.94
CA LYS A 274 21.96 5.61 0.92
C LYS A 274 22.62 5.61 2.30
N HIS A 275 22.32 6.62 3.11
CA HIS A 275 22.84 6.78 4.47
C HIS A 275 21.88 6.29 5.55
N ARG A 276 20.82 5.53 5.21
CA ARG A 276 19.74 5.13 6.15
C ARG A 276 20.25 4.60 7.49
N LYS A 277 21.35 3.83 7.49
CA LYS A 277 21.94 3.22 8.69
C LYS A 277 22.71 4.20 9.59
N GLU A 278 23.07 5.35 9.04
CA GLU A 278 23.85 6.40 9.71
C GLU A 278 22.98 7.59 10.13
N LEU A 279 21.69 7.60 9.73
CA LEU A 279 20.73 8.64 10.10
C LEU A 279 20.46 8.63 11.60
N SER A 280 20.13 9.81 12.13
CA SER A 280 19.67 9.96 13.50
C SER A 280 18.36 9.18 13.73
N PRO A 281 18.08 8.73 14.96
CA PRO A 281 16.81 8.08 15.29
C PRO A 281 15.59 8.94 14.95
N GLN A 282 15.71 10.27 15.11
CA GLN A 282 14.65 11.23 14.80
C GLN A 282 14.27 11.24 13.31
N CYS A 283 15.23 10.96 12.43
CA CYS A 283 14.98 10.83 10.99
C CYS A 283 14.53 9.41 10.60
N MET A 284 14.97 8.37 11.32
CA MET A 284 14.60 6.97 11.05
C MET A 284 13.20 6.60 11.52
N ASP A 285 12.71 7.17 12.61
CA ASP A 285 11.40 6.83 13.20
C ASP A 285 10.20 7.42 12.42
N GLN A 286 10.46 8.03 11.26
CA GLN A 286 9.41 8.56 10.40
C GLN A 286 8.75 7.40 9.61
N PRO A 287 7.41 7.43 9.44
CA PRO A 287 6.70 6.36 8.74
C PRO A 287 7.29 6.14 7.33
N ASP A 288 7.48 4.86 6.96
CA ASP A 288 8.11 4.43 5.69
C ASP A 288 7.45 5.08 4.45
N ASP A 289 6.20 5.54 4.58
CA ASP A 289 5.41 6.30 3.60
C ASP A 289 6.15 7.52 3.02
N VAL A 290 7.07 8.15 3.78
CA VAL A 290 7.84 9.32 3.32
C VAL A 290 8.88 8.96 2.26
N PHE A 291 9.33 7.70 2.22
CA PHE A 291 10.47 7.29 1.42
C PHE A 291 10.14 6.34 0.25
N GLU A 292 8.93 5.76 0.20
CA GLU A 292 8.58 4.70 -0.77
C GLU A 292 8.46 5.16 -2.25
N HIS A 293 8.77 6.42 -2.57
CA HIS A 293 8.81 6.94 -3.95
C HIS A 293 10.20 7.01 -4.58
N ALA A 294 11.28 6.69 -3.84
CA ALA A 294 12.65 6.76 -4.37
C ALA A 294 13.16 5.46 -5.01
N ASP A 295 12.56 4.29 -4.70
CA ASP A 295 13.08 2.99 -5.13
C ASP A 295 12.68 2.56 -6.56
N ASP A 296 11.72 3.24 -7.20
CA ASP A 296 11.19 2.81 -8.51
C ASP A 296 12.20 3.02 -9.67
N ASP A 297 13.14 3.96 -9.54
CA ASP A 297 14.20 4.17 -10.55
C ASP A 297 15.30 3.10 -10.49
N ARG A 298 15.53 2.47 -9.33
CA ARG A 298 16.65 1.53 -9.14
C ARG A 298 16.44 0.23 -9.89
N ARG A 299 15.19 -0.15 -10.19
CA ARG A 299 14.87 -1.36 -10.98
C ARG A 299 14.91 -1.13 -12.50
N HIS A 300 14.83 0.11 -12.98
CA HIS A 300 14.82 0.39 -14.42
C HIS A 300 16.19 0.83 -14.98
N GLY A 301 17.16 1.17 -14.12
CA GLY A 301 18.50 1.62 -14.54
C GLY A 301 19.59 0.55 -14.75
N VAL A 302 19.35 -0.73 -14.40
CA VAL A 302 20.38 -1.78 -14.51
C VAL A 302 20.34 -2.46 -15.88
N ARG A 303 20.57 -1.69 -16.96
CA ARG A 303 21.15 -2.23 -18.20
C ARG A 303 22.11 -1.20 -18.81
N ARG A 304 23.37 -1.64 -18.94
CA ARG A 304 24.53 -1.00 -19.60
C ARG A 304 25.29 0.07 -18.79
N LEU A 305 26.00 -0.36 -17.75
CA LEU A 305 27.43 -0.03 -17.63
C LEU A 305 28.14 -1.24 -17.01
N GLY A 306 29.04 -1.86 -17.78
CA GLY A 306 29.87 -2.97 -17.32
C GLY A 306 30.88 -2.46 -16.30
N VAL A 307 30.59 -2.66 -15.02
CA VAL A 307 31.57 -2.52 -13.94
C VAL A 307 31.79 -3.91 -13.36
N ARG A 308 33.00 -4.45 -13.56
CA ARG A 308 33.51 -5.62 -12.82
C ARG A 308 33.56 -5.22 -11.34
N SER A 309 32.65 -5.75 -10.53
CA SER A 309 32.75 -5.67 -9.08
C SER A 309 33.44 -6.93 -8.58
N ALA A 310 34.68 -6.76 -8.13
CA ALA A 310 35.38 -7.72 -7.29
C ALA A 310 34.89 -7.51 -5.86
N ASN A 311 34.17 -8.49 -5.31
CA ASN A 311 33.99 -8.73 -3.88
C ASN A 311 33.33 -10.11 -3.71
N GLY A 312 34.18 -11.14 -3.67
CA GLY A 312 33.86 -12.40 -3.03
C GLY A 312 34.68 -12.50 -1.74
N ASP A 313 34.13 -13.18 -0.73
CA ASP A 313 34.73 -13.64 0.54
C ASP A 313 34.09 -13.10 1.83
N VAL A 314 32.78 -13.35 2.01
CA VAL A 314 32.18 -13.46 3.36
C VAL A 314 31.49 -14.83 3.57
N GLY A 315 31.32 -15.62 2.50
CA GLY A 315 30.64 -16.92 2.57
C GLY A 315 31.50 -18.10 3.03
N ARG A 316 32.83 -17.99 3.03
CA ARG A 316 33.74 -19.11 3.34
C ARG A 316 34.06 -19.32 4.81
N GLU A 317 33.78 -18.34 5.67
CA GLU A 317 34.16 -18.45 7.09
C GLU A 317 33.13 -19.22 7.93
N ILE A 318 31.90 -19.39 7.43
CA ILE A 318 30.84 -20.16 8.11
C ILE A 318 30.91 -21.66 7.76
N GLU A 319 31.44 -22.03 6.59
CA GLU A 319 31.54 -23.43 6.17
C GLU A 319 32.70 -24.18 6.87
N ASP A 320 33.73 -23.47 7.36
CA ASP A 320 34.92 -24.10 7.94
C ASP A 320 34.74 -24.53 9.43
N GLU A 321 33.76 -23.96 10.13
CA GLU A 321 33.39 -24.36 11.51
C GLU A 321 32.46 -25.59 11.55
N ILE A 322 31.68 -25.85 10.49
CA ILE A 322 30.79 -27.01 10.42
C ILE A 322 31.58 -28.31 10.15
N GLY A 323 32.78 -28.21 9.57
CA GLY A 323 33.66 -29.34 9.25
C GLY A 323 34.33 -30.02 10.45
N LYS A 324 34.34 -29.39 11.64
CA LYS A 324 35.01 -29.92 12.86
C LYS A 324 34.06 -30.57 13.86
N ALA A 325 32.74 -30.53 13.64
CA ALA A 325 31.78 -31.19 14.51
C ALA A 325 31.82 -32.71 14.29
N SER A 326 32.23 -33.46 15.32
CA SER A 326 32.21 -34.92 15.31
C SER A 326 30.81 -35.44 14.90
N ARG A 327 30.76 -36.42 13.99
CA ARG A 327 29.50 -37.04 13.52
C ARG A 327 28.61 -37.52 14.67
N THR A 328 29.18 -37.85 15.83
CA THR A 328 28.43 -38.25 17.03
C THR A 328 27.56 -37.13 17.60
N THR A 329 27.98 -35.86 17.50
CA THR A 329 27.22 -34.72 18.05
C THR A 329 26.01 -34.37 17.18
N LEU A 330 26.11 -34.55 15.86
CA LEU A 330 25.00 -34.32 14.91
C LEU A 330 23.88 -35.37 15.05
N PHE A 331 24.21 -36.63 15.35
CA PHE A 331 23.20 -37.67 15.56
C PHE A 331 22.42 -37.49 16.88
N VAL A 332 23.09 -37.06 17.96
CA VAL A 332 22.41 -36.81 19.24
C VAL A 332 21.54 -35.55 19.19
N GLY A 333 22.02 -34.47 18.54
CA GLY A 333 21.23 -33.24 18.36
C GLY A 333 19.99 -33.44 17.48
N GLY A 334 20.13 -34.23 16.40
CA GLY A 334 19.01 -34.55 15.50
C GLY A 334 17.90 -35.38 16.17
N ALA A 335 18.25 -36.33 17.05
CA ALA A 335 17.27 -37.16 17.76
C ALA A 335 16.44 -36.36 18.77
N ILE A 336 17.06 -35.39 19.46
CA ILE A 336 16.37 -34.55 20.46
C ILE A 336 15.41 -33.57 19.76
N MET A 337 15.86 -32.88 18.71
CA MET A 337 15.02 -31.94 17.96
C MET A 337 13.89 -32.63 17.21
N GLY A 338 14.16 -33.80 16.61
CA GLY A 338 13.13 -34.61 15.95
C GLY A 338 12.04 -35.10 16.91
N GLY A 339 12.40 -35.46 18.15
CA GLY A 339 11.43 -35.89 19.17
C GLY A 339 10.49 -34.77 19.62
N VAL A 340 11.00 -33.56 19.83
CA VAL A 340 10.19 -32.41 20.30
C VAL A 340 9.17 -31.98 19.26
N VAL A 341 9.56 -31.87 17.98
CA VAL A 341 8.65 -31.46 16.90
C VAL A 341 7.56 -32.52 16.68
N SER A 342 7.92 -33.80 16.67
CA SER A 342 6.96 -34.90 16.51
C SER A 342 5.97 -34.96 17.69
N GLY A 343 6.46 -34.77 18.92
CA GLY A 343 5.63 -34.74 20.13
C GLY A 343 4.61 -33.60 20.12
N LEU A 344 5.03 -32.40 19.71
CA LEU A 344 4.14 -31.23 19.60
C LEU A 344 3.06 -31.43 18.54
N ALA A 345 3.40 -32.03 17.39
CA ALA A 345 2.42 -32.34 16.34
C ALA A 345 1.36 -33.35 16.83
N ILE A 346 1.77 -34.43 17.49
CA ILE A 346 0.85 -35.44 18.04
C ILE A 346 -0.06 -34.83 19.13
N TRP A 347 0.50 -33.98 19.99
CA TRP A 347 -0.26 -33.29 21.03
C TRP A 347 -1.29 -32.31 20.46
N ALA A 348 -0.92 -31.55 19.42
CA ALA A 348 -1.82 -30.63 18.73
C ALA A 348 -2.99 -31.35 18.05
N VAL A 349 -2.73 -32.45 17.33
CA VAL A 349 -3.77 -33.26 16.68
C VAL A 349 -4.69 -33.90 17.72
N SER A 350 -4.15 -34.43 18.81
CA SER A 350 -4.94 -35.02 19.90
C SER A 350 -5.85 -33.99 20.58
N SER A 351 -5.32 -32.79 20.82
CA SER A 351 -6.08 -31.67 21.41
C SER A 351 -7.21 -31.20 20.49
N PHE A 352 -6.95 -31.12 19.18
CA PHE A 352 -7.95 -30.75 18.18
C PHE A 352 -9.07 -31.79 18.06
N LEU A 353 -8.74 -33.08 18.00
CA LEU A 353 -9.73 -34.15 17.97
C LEU A 353 -10.59 -34.20 19.24
N GLY A 354 -9.98 -33.98 20.41
CA GLY A 354 -10.69 -33.86 21.68
C GLY A 354 -11.64 -32.66 21.74
N ALA A 355 -11.24 -31.51 21.18
CA ALA A 355 -12.11 -30.35 21.05
C ALA A 355 -13.28 -30.59 20.09
N ARG A 356 -13.04 -31.27 18.96
CA ARG A 356 -14.08 -31.61 17.98
C ARG A 356 -15.10 -32.61 18.53
N LYS A 357 -14.65 -33.60 19.30
CA LYS A 357 -15.55 -34.55 19.98
C LYS A 357 -16.48 -33.84 20.97
N ARG A 358 -15.94 -32.94 21.81
CA ARG A 358 -16.72 -32.13 22.76
C ARG A 358 -17.74 -31.22 22.05
N ARG A 359 -17.38 -30.64 20.90
CA ARG A 359 -18.34 -29.86 20.08
C ARG A 359 -19.48 -30.71 19.52
N ARG A 360 -19.20 -31.94 19.06
CA ARG A 360 -20.25 -32.86 18.60
C ARG A 360 -21.18 -33.29 19.73
N GLU A 361 -20.64 -33.60 20.90
CA GLU A 361 -21.44 -33.94 22.08
C GLU A 361 -22.32 -32.77 22.51
N ALA A 362 -21.79 -31.54 22.49
CA ALA A 362 -22.57 -30.33 22.78
C ALA A 362 -23.67 -30.06 21.73
N GLN A 363 -23.40 -30.29 20.43
CA GLN A 363 -24.41 -30.14 19.37
C GLN A 363 -25.52 -31.19 19.46
N LEU A 364 -25.20 -32.43 19.83
CA LEU A 364 -26.20 -33.47 20.06
C LEU A 364 -27.09 -33.15 21.27
N ALA A 365 -26.52 -32.59 22.34
CA ALA A 365 -27.28 -32.18 23.52
C ALA A 365 -28.27 -31.03 23.25
N VAL A 366 -28.03 -30.19 22.23
CA VAL A 366 -28.92 -29.08 21.85
C VAL A 366 -30.02 -29.53 20.87
N SER A 367 -29.73 -30.50 20.02
CA SER A 367 -30.65 -30.93 18.96
C SER A 367 -31.84 -31.76 19.45
N ASP A 368 -31.71 -32.50 20.55
CA ASP A 368 -32.80 -33.33 21.10
C ASP A 368 -32.67 -33.54 22.63
N PRO A 369 -33.24 -32.64 23.46
CA PRO A 369 -33.17 -32.76 24.91
C PRO A 369 -33.98 -33.95 25.47
N ALA A 370 -34.88 -34.56 24.69
CA ALA A 370 -35.72 -35.66 25.16
C ALA A 370 -34.99 -37.02 25.11
N HIS A 371 -33.99 -37.17 24.24
CA HIS A 371 -33.23 -38.42 24.11
C HIS A 371 -32.09 -38.54 25.15
N TYR A 372 -31.56 -37.43 25.67
CA TYR A 372 -30.43 -37.44 26.60
C TYR A 372 -30.82 -37.71 28.06
N GLN A 373 -32.11 -37.67 28.42
CA GLN A 373 -32.58 -38.06 29.76
C GLN A 373 -32.81 -39.57 29.94
N ARG A 374 -32.59 -40.38 28.89
CA ARG A 374 -32.82 -41.83 28.92
C ARG A 374 -31.54 -42.68 28.87
N ILE A 375 -30.38 -42.05 28.74
CA ILE A 375 -29.02 -42.64 28.79
C ILE A 375 -28.34 -42.05 30.02
#